data_AF-A0A941N792-F1
#
_entry.id   AF-A0A941N792-F1
#
_cell.length_a   1.000
_cell.length_b   1.000
_cell.length_c   1.000
_cell.angle_alpha   90.00
_cell.angle_beta   90.00
_cell.angle_gamma   90.00
#
_symmetry.space_group_name_H-M   'P 1'
#
loop_
_entity.id
_entity.type
_entity.pdbx_description
1 polymer ?
#
loop_
_entity_poly.entity_id
_entity_poly.type
_entity_poly.pdbx_seq_one_letter_code
_entity_poly.pdbx_strand_id
1 'polypeptide(L)'
;DFQAIIGFPYSAVNYRVQRDIQLQFLYMFLTTVHTRVAYQPTDDWQVYLGFDWMNENYALANRIDSGERFFYYEKRLISGWQWFFSKHVAVELSGGYAFNRYFDTSTGFNFSLTSPTHLGIGSGPFGTIQIDYRF
;
A
#
# COMPACT_ATOMS: atom_id res chain seq x y z
N ASP A 1 12.30 8.48 -18.35
CA ASP A 1 12.07 9.73 -17.60
C ASP A 1 12.08 9.47 -16.11
N PHE A 2 12.76 10.33 -15.36
CA PHE A 2 12.88 10.25 -13.91
C PHE A 2 12.26 11.49 -13.28
N GLN A 3 11.38 11.29 -12.30
CA GLN A 3 10.76 12.35 -11.52
C GLN A 3 10.85 11.96 -10.05
N ALA A 4 11.32 12.88 -9.22
CA ALA A 4 11.38 12.68 -7.78
C ALA A 4 10.92 13.94 -7.07
N ILE A 5 10.08 13.76 -6.07
CA ILE A 5 9.66 14.77 -5.11
C ILE A 5 10.24 14.30 -3.78
N ILE A 6 11.18 15.06 -3.22
CA ILE A 6 11.77 14.77 -1.93
C ILE A 6 11.42 15.94 -1.02
N GLY A 7 10.62 15.67 -0.01
CA GLY A 7 10.14 16.71 0.89
C GLY A 7 9.44 16.14 2.12
N PHE A 8 8.96 17.08 2.92
CA PHE A 8 8.08 16.79 4.03
C PHE A 8 6.66 17.23 3.64
N PRO A 9 5.61 16.41 3.85
CA PRO A 9 5.59 15.16 4.63
C PRO A 9 5.72 13.87 3.79
N TYR A 10 6.00 13.95 2.49
CA TYR A 10 6.12 12.75 1.66
C TYR A 10 7.26 12.86 0.65
N SER A 11 7.81 11.72 0.29
CA SER A 11 8.77 11.57 -0.79
C SER A 11 8.23 10.57 -1.82
N ALA A 12 8.26 10.95 -3.08
CA ALA A 12 7.78 10.12 -4.19
C ALA A 12 8.85 10.05 -5.28
N VAL A 13 9.05 8.86 -5.84
CA VAL A 13 9.96 8.63 -6.95
C VAL A 13 9.19 7.86 -8.02
N ASN A 14 9.12 8.45 -9.21
CA ASN A 14 8.58 7.84 -10.41
C ASN A 14 9.69 7.74 -11.44
N TYR A 15 10.07 6.51 -11.78
CA TYR A 15 11.15 6.26 -12.71
C TYR A 15 10.70 5.33 -13.83
N ARG A 16 10.71 5.84 -15.05
CA ARG A 16 10.50 5.06 -16.27
C ARG A 16 11.85 4.62 -16.82
N VAL A 17 12.21 3.37 -16.54
CA VAL A 17 13.50 2.75 -16.91
C VAL A 17 13.57 2.54 -18.43
N GLN A 18 12.52 1.96 -18.98
CA GLN A 18 12.33 1.68 -20.40
C GLN A 18 10.92 2.13 -20.79
N ARG A 19 10.54 2.06 -22.08
CA ARG A 19 9.20 2.48 -22.51
C ARG A 19 8.08 1.65 -21.87
N ASP A 20 8.40 0.41 -21.54
CA ASP A 20 7.54 -0.63 -20.98
C ASP A 20 7.68 -0.82 -19.47
N ILE A 21 8.80 -0.46 -18.84
CA ILE A 21 9.01 -0.61 -17.39
C ILE A 21 8.86 0.72 -16.64
N GLN A 22 7.95 0.74 -15.67
CA GLN A 22 7.73 1.87 -14.76
C GLN A 22 7.92 1.43 -13.30
N LEU A 23 8.67 2.23 -12.56
CA LEU A 23 8.91 2.07 -11.14
C LEU A 23 8.30 3.26 -10.39
N GLN A 24 7.55 2.97 -9.35
CA GLN A 24 6.91 3.94 -8.49
C GLN A 24 7.26 3.61 -7.05
N PHE A 25 7.69 4.60 -6.29
CA PHE A 25 7.97 4.50 -4.88
C PHE A 25 7.39 5.72 -4.19
N LEU A 26 6.63 5.53 -3.14
CA LEU A 26 6.04 6.58 -2.32
C LEU A 26 6.29 6.24 -0.86
N TYR A 27 6.87 7.18 -0.14
CA TYR A 27 7.08 7.14 1.29
C TYR A 27 6.37 8.33 1.92
N MET A 28 5.41 8.06 2.81
CA MET A 28 4.75 9.08 3.60
C MET A 28 5.31 9.08 5.01
N PHE A 29 5.82 10.23 5.43
CA PHE A 29 6.45 10.43 6.73
C PHE A 29 5.41 10.14 7.81
N LEU A 30 5.68 9.04 8.53
CA LEU A 30 5.09 8.54 9.78
C LEU A 30 4.97 7.02 9.76
N THR A 31 4.85 6.32 8.62
CA THR A 31 4.92 4.83 8.54
C THR A 31 4.53 4.16 7.21
N THR A 32 4.05 4.90 6.20
CA THR A 32 3.48 4.25 5.01
C THR A 32 4.47 4.22 3.84
N VAL A 33 4.65 3.04 3.26
CA VAL A 33 5.49 2.78 2.09
C VAL A 33 4.65 2.10 1.02
N HIS A 34 4.67 2.65 -0.19
CA HIS A 34 4.10 2.03 -1.37
C HIS A 34 5.19 1.90 -2.43
N THR A 35 5.36 0.70 -2.96
CA THR A 35 6.27 0.44 -4.08
C THR A 35 5.51 -0.30 -5.16
N ARG A 36 5.65 0.11 -6.41
CA ARG A 36 5.03 -0.56 -7.55
C ARG A 36 6.00 -0.63 -8.72
N VAL A 37 6.10 -1.80 -9.31
CA VAL A 37 6.80 -2.06 -10.57
C VAL A 37 5.75 -2.48 -11.57
N ALA A 38 5.64 -1.77 -12.67
CA ALA A 38 4.72 -2.08 -13.76
C ALA A 38 5.52 -2.39 -15.03
N TYR A 39 5.07 -3.42 -15.75
CA TYR A 39 5.58 -3.82 -17.04
C TYR A 39 4.46 -3.83 -18.07
N GLN A 40 4.57 -2.99 -19.09
CA GLN A 40 3.60 -2.77 -20.14
C GLN A 40 4.30 -2.82 -21.51
N PRO A 41 4.54 -4.01 -22.07
CA PRO A 41 5.20 -4.14 -23.37
C PRO A 41 4.32 -3.71 -24.54
N THR A 42 3.00 -3.71 -24.36
CA THR A 42 1.99 -3.34 -25.36
C THR A 42 0.90 -2.48 -24.73
N ASP A 43 0.13 -1.76 -25.54
CA ASP A 43 -0.97 -0.94 -25.02
C ASP A 43 -2.18 -1.76 -24.52
N ASP A 44 -2.25 -3.05 -24.87
CA ASP A 44 -3.40 -3.91 -24.56
C ASP A 44 -3.34 -4.55 -23.17
N TRP A 45 -2.17 -4.61 -22.55
CA TRP A 45 -2.02 -5.22 -21.22
C TRP A 45 -0.81 -4.73 -20.45
N GLN A 46 -0.94 -4.79 -19.14
CA GLN A 46 0.10 -4.45 -18.18
C GLN A 46 0.10 -5.47 -17.05
N VAL A 47 1.27 -5.86 -16.58
CA VAL A 47 1.43 -6.60 -15.31
C VAL A 47 2.13 -5.71 -14.30
N TYR A 48 1.85 -5.94 -13.03
CA TYR A 48 2.54 -5.21 -11.98
C TYR A 48 2.80 -6.07 -10.75
N LEU A 49 3.82 -5.66 -10.00
CA LEU A 49 4.15 -6.14 -8.67
C LEU A 49 4.19 -4.94 -7.73
N GLY A 50 3.47 -5.04 -6.61
CA GLY A 50 3.34 -4.00 -5.60
C GLY A 50 3.76 -4.52 -4.22
N PHE A 51 4.32 -3.63 -3.43
CA PHE A 51 4.56 -3.84 -2.00
C PHE A 51 4.02 -2.64 -1.24
N ASP A 52 3.06 -2.92 -0.36
CA ASP A 52 2.46 -1.94 0.53
C ASP A 52 2.82 -2.26 1.97
N TRP A 53 3.29 -1.26 2.68
CA TRP A 53 3.40 -1.28 4.12
C TRP A 53 2.64 -0.08 4.65
N MET A 54 1.50 -0.35 5.28
CA MET A 54 0.65 0.69 5.84
C MET A 54 0.61 0.61 7.37
N ASN A 55 0.32 1.75 7.98
CA ASN A 55 -0.03 1.86 9.38
C ASN A 55 -1.23 2.79 9.51
N GLU A 56 -2.29 2.31 10.13
CA GLU A 56 -3.49 3.10 10.40
C GLU A 56 -3.62 3.35 11.90
N ASN A 57 -3.94 4.59 12.25
CA ASN A 57 -4.12 4.99 13.65
C ASN A 57 -5.60 5.24 13.92
N TYR A 58 -6.16 4.50 14.87
CA TYR A 58 -7.53 4.66 15.31
C TYR A 58 -7.56 5.34 16.69
N ALA A 59 -8.36 6.40 16.81
CA ALA A 59 -8.65 7.02 18.09
C ALA A 59 -9.73 6.19 18.81
N LEU A 60 -9.47 5.81 20.06
CA LEU A 60 -10.44 5.08 20.87
C LEU A 60 -11.50 6.07 21.39
N ALA A 61 -12.77 5.82 21.08
CA ALA A 61 -13.87 6.66 21.55
C ALA A 61 -14.11 6.46 23.07
N ASN A 62 -14.43 7.56 23.76
CA ASN A 62 -14.96 7.57 25.13
C ASN A 62 -13.99 7.25 26.29
N ARG A 63 -12.70 7.59 26.17
CA ARG A 63 -11.75 7.57 27.30
C ARG A 63 -11.35 8.99 27.74
N ILE A 64 -11.35 9.23 29.05
CA ILE A 64 -11.02 10.52 29.70
C ILE A 64 -9.52 10.82 29.60
N ASP A 65 -8.68 9.79 29.41
CA ASP A 65 -7.23 9.90 29.28
C ASP A 65 -6.84 9.88 27.79
N SER A 66 -6.37 11.02 27.27
CA SER A 66 -6.25 11.32 25.82
C SER A 66 -5.03 10.68 25.14
N GLY A 67 -4.36 9.72 25.79
CA GLY A 67 -3.08 9.17 25.35
C GLY A 67 -3.16 7.87 24.54
N GLU A 68 -4.20 7.06 24.73
CA GLU A 68 -4.28 5.71 24.16
C GLU A 68 -4.66 5.75 22.68
N ARG A 69 -3.75 5.30 21.81
CA ARG A 69 -3.96 5.14 20.37
C ARG A 69 -3.84 3.68 19.97
N PHE A 70 -4.69 3.26 19.04
CA PHE A 70 -4.67 1.91 18.47
C PHE A 70 -4.04 1.96 17.09
N PHE A 71 -2.94 1.24 16.92
CA PHE A 71 -2.16 1.20 15.68
C PHE A 71 -2.40 -0.12 14.98
N TYR A 72 -2.75 -0.07 13.71
CA TYR A 72 -2.89 -1.23 12.84
C TYR A 72 -1.74 -1.25 11.85
N TYR A 73 -0.94 -2.31 11.88
CA TYR A 73 0.14 -2.51 10.92
C TYR A 73 -0.20 -3.63 9.96
N GLU A 74 0.11 -3.43 8.69
CA GLU A 74 -0.05 -4.45 7.68
C GLU A 74 0.97 -4.30 6.55
N LYS A 75 1.48 -5.44 6.09
CA LYS A 75 2.28 -5.56 4.88
C LYS A 75 1.54 -6.40 3.85
N ARG A 76 1.52 -5.94 2.60
CA ARG A 76 0.92 -6.67 1.47
C ARG A 76 1.93 -6.76 0.35
N LEU A 77 2.09 -7.95 -0.19
CA LEU A 77 2.68 -8.17 -1.51
C LEU A 77 1.53 -8.39 -2.49
N ILE A 78 1.48 -7.61 -3.56
CA ILE A 78 0.40 -7.61 -4.56
C ILE A 78 1.02 -7.90 -5.91
N SER A 79 0.37 -8.74 -6.71
CA SER A 79 0.63 -8.84 -8.14
C SER A 79 -0.69 -8.74 -8.89
N GLY A 80 -0.65 -8.17 -10.09
CA GLY A 80 -1.85 -8.03 -10.90
C GLY A 80 -1.57 -7.97 -12.38
N TRP A 81 -2.61 -8.29 -13.14
CA TRP A 81 -2.67 -8.20 -14.58
C TRP A 81 -3.86 -7.33 -14.96
N GLN A 82 -3.59 -6.28 -15.73
CA GLN A 82 -4.56 -5.38 -16.30
C GLN A 82 -4.63 -5.58 -17.82
N TRP A 83 -5.84 -5.69 -18.35
CA TRP A 83 -6.14 -5.76 -19.78
C TRP A 83 -6.95 -4.53 -20.21
N PHE A 84 -6.53 -3.88 -21.28
CA PHE A 84 -7.16 -2.71 -21.87
C PHE A 84 -7.85 -3.13 -23.16
N PHE A 85 -9.14 -3.50 -23.08
CA PHE A 85 -9.90 -3.92 -24.27
C PHE A 85 -10.21 -2.77 -25.22
N SER A 86 -10.33 -1.55 -24.67
CA SER A 86 -10.66 -0.34 -25.41
C SER A 86 -10.28 0.88 -24.59
N LYS A 87 -10.28 2.06 -25.21
CA LYS A 87 -10.07 3.34 -24.49
C LYS A 87 -11.09 3.59 -23.36
N HIS A 88 -12.20 2.85 -23.37
CA HIS A 88 -13.31 2.98 -22.43
C HIS A 88 -13.37 1.85 -21.40
N VAL A 89 -12.70 0.70 -21.62
CA VAL A 89 -12.86 -0.50 -20.79
C VAL A 89 -11.50 -1.09 -20.44
N ALA A 90 -11.23 -1.22 -19.15
CA ALA A 90 -10.12 -2.00 -18.62
C ALA A 90 -10.61 -3.01 -17.58
N VAL A 91 -9.96 -4.16 -17.51
CA VAL A 91 -10.21 -5.18 -16.48
C VAL A 91 -8.89 -5.48 -15.80
N GLU A 92 -8.90 -5.50 -14.48
CA GLU A 92 -7.76 -5.88 -13.66
C GLU A 92 -8.11 -7.11 -12.82
N LEU A 93 -7.24 -8.13 -12.89
CA LEU A 93 -7.21 -9.23 -11.97
C LEU A 93 -5.95 -9.09 -11.11
N SER A 94 -6.14 -8.97 -9.81
CA SER A 94 -5.03 -8.86 -8.86
C SER A 94 -5.18 -9.84 -7.71
N GLY A 95 -4.05 -10.21 -7.13
CA GLY A 95 -4.00 -11.07 -5.97
C GLY A 95 -2.76 -10.78 -5.17
N GLY A 96 -2.70 -11.32 -3.97
CA GLY A 96 -1.58 -11.04 -3.11
C GLY A 96 -1.63 -11.81 -1.81
N TYR A 97 -0.67 -11.48 -0.96
CA TYR A 97 -0.55 -12.04 0.37
C TYR A 97 -0.37 -10.92 1.38
N ALA A 98 -1.27 -10.88 2.35
CA ALA A 98 -1.21 -9.95 3.47
C ALA A 98 -0.57 -10.67 4.67
N PHE A 99 0.46 -10.06 5.24
CA PHE A 99 1.27 -10.66 6.31
C PHE A 99 1.71 -9.60 7.31
N ASN A 100 2.25 -10.06 8.45
CA ASN A 100 2.65 -9.22 9.58
C ASN A 100 1.53 -8.23 9.96
N ARG A 101 0.31 -8.76 10.08
CA ARG A 101 -0.87 -8.01 10.45
C ARG A 101 -1.00 -8.03 11.95
N TYR A 102 -0.94 -6.88 12.59
CA TYR A 102 -1.08 -6.81 14.03
C TYR A 102 -1.65 -5.48 14.48
N PHE A 103 -2.28 -5.53 15.64
CA PHE A 103 -2.67 -4.35 16.37
C PHE A 103 -1.79 -4.19 17.60
N ASP A 104 -1.33 -2.97 17.81
CA ASP A 104 -0.65 -2.56 19.04
C ASP A 104 -1.37 -1.34 19.64
N THR A 105 -1.44 -1.30 20.97
CA THR A 105 -1.95 -0.14 21.71
C THR A 105 -0.77 0.59 22.35
N SER A 106 -0.59 1.88 22.04
CA SER A 106 0.44 2.71 22.67
C SER A 106 -0.14 4.00 23.27
N THR A 107 0.47 4.46 24.36
CA THR A 107 0.21 5.76 24.98
C THR A 107 1.10 6.83 24.35
N GLY A 108 0.55 7.60 23.40
CA GLY A 108 1.23 8.71 22.72
C GLY A 108 1.99 8.34 21.43
N PHE A 109 2.99 9.15 21.05
CA PHE A 109 3.88 8.89 19.90
C PHE A 109 5.12 8.04 20.27
N ASN A 110 5.21 7.56 21.51
CA ASN A 110 6.30 6.68 21.92
C ASN A 110 6.04 5.28 21.36
N PHE A 111 6.85 4.90 20.38
CA PHE A 111 6.95 3.54 19.86
C PHE A 111 7.67 2.65 20.90
N SER A 112 7.06 2.44 22.06
CA SER A 112 7.62 1.55 23.08
C SER A 112 7.34 0.10 22.68
N LEU A 113 8.42 -0.65 22.44
CA LEU A 113 8.50 -2.10 22.13
C LEU A 113 7.90 -3.02 23.22
N THR A 114 7.18 -2.47 24.20
CA THR A 114 6.63 -3.16 25.36
C THR A 114 5.16 -2.78 25.52
N SER A 115 4.40 -2.88 24.43
CA SER A 115 2.96 -2.69 24.47
C SER A 115 2.31 -3.94 25.09
N PRO A 116 1.47 -3.80 26.14
CA PRO A 116 0.95 -4.93 26.91
C PRO A 116 -0.09 -5.77 26.16
N THR A 117 -0.45 -5.41 24.92
CA THR A 117 -1.48 -6.11 24.15
C THR A 117 -1.12 -6.10 22.67
N HIS A 118 -0.59 -7.23 22.21
CA HIS A 118 -0.30 -7.52 20.82
C HIS A 118 -1.38 -8.46 20.28
N LEU A 119 -2.19 -7.99 19.33
CA LEU A 119 -3.24 -8.80 18.69
C LEU A 119 -2.83 -9.06 17.24
N GLY A 120 -2.21 -10.22 17.03
CA GLY A 120 -1.82 -10.68 15.70
C GLY A 120 -3.03 -11.16 14.90
N ILE A 121 -3.20 -10.64 13.69
CA ILE A 121 -4.11 -11.20 12.69
C ILE A 121 -3.28 -12.17 11.85
N GLY A 122 -3.77 -13.39 11.65
CA GLY A 122 -3.09 -14.39 10.82
C GLY A 122 -2.82 -13.85 9.41
N SER A 123 -1.76 -14.29 8.73
CA SER A 123 -1.52 -13.92 7.34
C SER A 123 -2.45 -14.66 6.39
N GLY A 124 -2.70 -14.12 5.20
CA GLY A 124 -3.60 -14.77 4.25
C GLY A 124 -3.54 -14.24 2.82
N PRO A 125 -3.90 -15.08 1.84
CA PRO A 125 -4.03 -14.65 0.47
C PRO A 125 -5.30 -13.80 0.27
N PHE A 126 -5.27 -12.93 -0.73
CA PHE A 126 -6.45 -12.23 -1.21
C PHE A 126 -6.44 -12.16 -2.74
N GLY A 127 -7.61 -11.90 -3.31
CA GLY A 127 -7.82 -11.72 -4.75
C GLY A 127 -8.88 -10.66 -4.99
N THR A 128 -8.68 -9.87 -6.03
CA THR A 128 -9.57 -8.78 -6.43
C THR A 128 -9.76 -8.83 -7.94
N ILE A 129 -10.98 -8.55 -8.38
CA ILE A 129 -11.31 -8.30 -9.78
C ILE A 129 -11.89 -6.89 -9.83
N GLN A 130 -11.32 -6.05 -10.68
CA GLN A 130 -11.77 -4.69 -10.91
C GLN A 130 -12.09 -4.49 -12.40
N ILE A 131 -13.17 -3.77 -12.68
CA ILE A 131 -13.57 -3.40 -14.03
C ILE A 131 -13.71 -1.88 -14.04
N ASP A 132 -12.90 -1.22 -14.87
CA ASP A 132 -12.90 0.22 -15.03
C ASP A 132 -13.56 0.60 -16.34
N TYR A 133 -14.59 1.44 -16.26
CA TYR A 133 -15.27 2.01 -17.42
C TYR A 133 -15.11 3.53 -17.44
N ARG A 134 -14.59 4.07 -18.56
CA ARG A 134 -14.39 5.51 -18.77
C ARG A 134 -15.28 6.00 -19.92
N PHE A 135 -16.12 6.99 -19.63
CA PHE A 135 -17.01 7.68 -20.57
C PHE A 135 -16.38 8.98 -21.08
#